data_AF-A0A0F9SX15-F1
#
_entry.id   AF-A0A0F9SX15-F1
#
_cell.length_a   1.000
_cell.length_b   1.000
_cell.length_c   1.000
_cell.angle_alpha   90.00
_cell.angle_beta   90.00
_cell.angle_gamma   90.00
#
_symmetry.space_group_name_H-M   'P 1'
#
loop_
_entity.id
_entity.type
_entity.pdbx_description
1 polymer ?
#
loop_
_entity_poly.entity_id
_entity_poly.type
_entity_poly.pdbx_seq_one_letter_code
_entity_poly.pdbx_strand_id
1 'polypeptide(L)'
;MANRGLKGNGQMQVHSQEVNFSHDNSVAVKLMTAYTLPSKSVNVGDVFHFSAHGAISSKSSAAGTLTIAVLVGGVTIVTKTTGTLTSSLSAEGLLITGFITIRSVGDTGTAVAGFGVISNDSTVLTAANQGTAQTVNFDTESAITLSLKWSVADAANILDIEGFEVRI
;
A
#
# COMPACT_ATOMS: atom_id res chain seq x y z
N MET A 1 1.13 23.16 -43.57
CA MET A 1 0.14 22.79 -42.54
C MET A 1 0.71 21.63 -41.76
N ALA A 2 1.14 21.87 -40.52
CA ALA A 2 1.76 20.84 -39.69
C ALA A 2 0.69 19.95 -39.06
N ASN A 3 0.73 18.66 -39.40
CA ASN A 3 -0.15 17.62 -38.87
C ASN A 3 0.22 17.38 -37.40
N ARG A 4 -0.55 17.97 -36.47
CA ARG A 4 -0.40 17.71 -35.04
C ARG A 4 -0.99 16.34 -34.75
N GLY A 5 -0.12 15.34 -34.62
CA GLY A 5 -0.49 14.02 -34.15
C GLY A 5 -1.22 14.12 -32.81
N LEU A 6 -2.44 13.61 -32.78
CA LEU A 6 -3.22 13.37 -31.58
C LEU A 6 -2.40 12.47 -30.66
N LYS A 7 -1.92 13.02 -29.53
CA LYS A 7 -1.42 12.22 -28.42
C LYS A 7 -2.61 11.42 -27.91
N GLY A 8 -2.62 10.11 -28.18
CA GLY A 8 -3.63 9.21 -27.66
C GLY A 8 -3.72 9.38 -26.15
N ASN A 9 -4.93 9.66 -25.67
CA ASN A 9 -5.28 9.55 -24.27
C ASN A 9 -4.95 8.11 -23.84
N GLY A 10 -3.81 7.93 -23.18
CA GLY A 10 -3.48 6.68 -22.52
C GLY A 10 -4.63 6.36 -21.58
N GLN A 11 -5.45 5.37 -21.95
CA GLN A 11 -6.56 4.97 -21.13
C GLN A 11 -5.97 4.48 -19.81
N MET A 12 -6.40 5.13 -18.73
CA MET A 12 -6.15 4.71 -17.35
C MET A 12 -6.63 3.27 -17.21
N GLN A 13 -5.70 2.32 -17.37
CA GLN A 13 -5.98 0.91 -17.15
C GLN A 13 -6.02 0.71 -15.64
N VAL A 14 -7.21 0.87 -15.05
CA VAL A 14 -7.46 0.51 -13.66
C VAL A 14 -7.30 -1.00 -13.57
N HIS A 15 -6.17 -1.46 -13.06
CA HIS A 15 -5.99 -2.86 -12.68
C HIS A 15 -6.50 -2.99 -11.25
N SER A 16 -7.80 -3.30 -11.11
CA SER A 16 -8.35 -3.77 -9.84
C SER A 16 -8.21 -5.28 -9.85
N GLN A 17 -7.36 -5.81 -8.98
CA GLN A 17 -7.39 -7.22 -8.65
C GLN A 17 -8.23 -7.33 -7.36
N GLU A 18 -9.45 -7.85 -7.46
CA GLU A 18 -10.24 -8.22 -6.28
C GLU A 18 -9.55 -9.41 -5.61
N VAL A 19 -8.55 -9.11 -4.78
CA VAL A 19 -7.94 -10.09 -3.89
C VAL A 19 -8.65 -9.93 -2.57
N ASN A 20 -9.75 -10.67 -2.39
CA ASN A 20 -10.37 -10.76 -1.08
C ASN A 20 -9.43 -11.57 -0.18
N PHE A 21 -8.84 -10.91 0.81
CA PHE A 21 -7.86 -11.54 1.69
C PHE A 21 -8.18 -11.28 3.15
N SER A 22 -8.74 -12.29 3.79
CA SER A 22 -8.89 -12.36 5.24
C SER A 22 -7.69 -13.10 5.84
N HIS A 23 -7.11 -12.55 6.91
CA HIS A 23 -5.96 -13.17 7.57
C HIS A 23 -6.10 -13.07 9.09
N ASP A 24 -6.12 -14.23 9.70
CA ASP A 24 -5.84 -14.44 11.11
C ASP A 24 -4.36 -14.13 11.36
N ASN A 25 -4.08 -13.22 12.30
CA ASN A 25 -2.73 -12.76 12.59
C ASN A 25 -1.94 -13.67 13.57
N SER A 26 -2.15 -14.98 13.52
CA SER A 26 -1.36 -15.96 14.28
C SER A 26 0.11 -16.03 13.83
N VAL A 27 0.46 -15.52 12.63
CA VAL A 27 1.84 -15.37 12.16
C VAL A 27 2.06 -13.95 11.60
N ALA A 28 3.00 -13.22 12.16
CA ALA A 28 3.13 -11.78 11.94
C ALA A 28 3.87 -11.41 10.63
N VAL A 29 3.25 -11.63 9.46
CA VAL A 29 3.51 -10.90 8.20
C VAL A 29 2.30 -11.05 7.27
N LYS A 30 1.69 -9.94 6.82
CA LYS A 30 0.66 -9.95 5.76
C LYS A 30 1.02 -8.94 4.67
N LEU A 31 1.07 -9.42 3.42
CA LEU A 31 1.48 -8.68 2.21
C LEU A 31 0.36 -8.78 1.18
N MET A 32 0.12 -7.70 0.44
CA MET A 32 -0.85 -7.63 -0.65
C MET A 32 -0.21 -6.94 -1.85
N THR A 33 -0.36 -7.56 -3.02
CA THR A 33 0.20 -7.06 -4.27
C THR A 33 -0.95 -6.86 -5.25
N ALA A 34 -1.04 -5.67 -5.84
CA ALA A 34 -2.11 -5.35 -6.81
C ALA A 34 -1.58 -4.95 -8.19
N TYR A 35 -0.29 -4.63 -8.31
CA TYR A 35 0.25 -4.18 -9.58
C TYR A 35 1.70 -4.59 -9.78
N THR A 36 1.93 -5.39 -10.82
CA THR A 36 3.26 -5.71 -11.33
C THR A 36 3.67 -4.62 -12.31
N LEU A 37 4.81 -4.00 -12.05
CA LEU A 37 5.55 -3.12 -12.94
C LEU A 37 6.45 -3.98 -13.83
N PRO A 38 6.17 -4.10 -15.13
CA PRO A 38 7.09 -4.76 -16.04
C PRO A 38 8.47 -4.08 -16.03
N SER A 39 9.51 -4.85 -16.35
CA SER A 39 10.86 -4.30 -16.52
C SER A 39 10.84 -3.09 -17.47
N LYS A 40 11.50 -2.00 -17.06
CA LYS A 40 11.68 -0.78 -17.87
C LYS A 40 10.36 -0.12 -18.31
N SER A 41 9.26 -0.33 -17.58
CA SER A 41 7.95 0.23 -17.95
C SER A 41 7.67 1.62 -17.36
N VAL A 42 8.48 2.06 -16.40
CA VAL A 42 8.27 3.33 -15.68
C VAL A 42 9.17 4.43 -16.20
N ASN A 43 8.70 5.66 -16.12
CA ASN A 43 9.44 6.87 -16.47
C ASN A 43 9.68 7.74 -15.24
N VAL A 44 10.71 8.59 -15.32
CA VAL A 44 10.92 9.64 -14.31
C VAL A 44 9.73 10.57 -14.29
N GLY A 45 9.16 10.79 -13.10
CA GLY A 45 7.98 11.63 -12.90
C GLY A 45 6.65 10.88 -12.89
N ASP A 46 6.64 9.58 -13.19
CA ASP A 46 5.42 8.76 -13.05
C ASP A 46 4.94 8.78 -11.60
N VAL A 47 3.62 8.90 -11.44
CA VAL A 47 2.95 8.87 -10.13
C VAL A 47 1.91 7.76 -10.14
N PHE A 48 2.09 6.78 -9.25
CA PHE A 48 1.13 5.71 -9.04
C PHE A 48 0.30 6.06 -7.82
N HIS A 49 -1.02 6.11 -7.99
CA HIS A 49 -1.97 6.22 -6.89
C HIS A 49 -2.42 4.83 -6.47
N PHE A 50 -2.56 4.60 -5.18
CA PHE A 50 -3.09 3.34 -4.68
C PHE A 50 -4.15 3.55 -3.61
N SER A 51 -5.03 2.56 -3.48
CA SER A 51 -6.09 2.52 -2.48
C SER A 51 -6.30 1.09 -2.02
N ALA A 52 -6.41 0.89 -0.70
CA ALA A 52 -6.84 -0.37 -0.10
C ALA A 52 -7.99 -0.13 0.85
N HIS A 53 -8.99 -1.01 0.85
CA HIS A 53 -10.12 -0.94 1.77
C HIS A 53 -10.46 -2.30 2.36
N GLY A 54 -11.02 -2.28 3.57
CA GLY A 54 -11.47 -3.49 4.26
C GLY A 54 -11.83 -3.19 5.71
N ALA A 55 -11.56 -4.14 6.60
CA ALA A 55 -11.87 -4.04 8.03
C ALA A 55 -10.71 -4.51 8.92
N ILE A 56 -10.64 -3.91 10.11
CA ILE A 56 -9.71 -4.26 11.17
C ILE A 56 -10.46 -4.62 12.45
N SER A 57 -10.03 -5.69 13.14
CA SER A 57 -10.54 -6.07 14.44
C SER A 57 -9.40 -6.38 15.40
N SER A 58 -9.61 -6.11 16.69
CA SER A 58 -8.70 -6.44 17.79
C SER A 58 -9.50 -7.00 18.95
N LYS A 59 -8.93 -7.90 19.75
CA LYS A 59 -9.59 -8.40 20.98
C LYS A 59 -9.01 -7.77 22.24
N SER A 60 -9.80 -7.83 23.32
CA SER A 60 -9.54 -7.15 24.59
C SER A 60 -8.23 -7.52 25.30
N SER A 61 -7.61 -8.67 25.02
CA SER A 61 -6.48 -9.18 25.80
C SER A 61 -5.08 -8.88 25.25
N ALA A 62 -4.94 -8.49 23.98
CA ALA A 62 -3.63 -8.31 23.33
C ALA A 62 -3.67 -7.29 22.19
N ALA A 63 -4.12 -6.08 22.48
CA ALA A 63 -4.09 -5.01 21.49
C ALA A 63 -2.62 -4.66 21.15
N GLY A 64 -2.26 -4.87 19.89
CA GLY A 64 -0.95 -4.53 19.35
C GLY A 64 -0.95 -3.17 18.65
N THR A 65 0.15 -2.90 17.96
CA THR A 65 0.26 -1.84 16.95
C THR A 65 0.16 -2.47 15.57
N LEU A 66 -0.32 -1.72 14.58
CA LEU A 66 -0.25 -2.11 13.18
C LEU A 66 0.87 -1.35 12.49
N THR A 67 1.77 -2.07 11.84
CA THR A 67 2.78 -1.51 10.93
C THR A 67 2.26 -1.63 9.51
N ILE A 68 2.14 -0.49 8.85
CA ILE A 68 1.71 -0.35 7.46
C ILE A 68 2.95 0.06 6.67
N ALA A 69 3.25 -0.64 5.57
CA ALA A 69 4.36 -0.30 4.70
C ALA A 69 3.99 -0.42 3.23
N VAL A 70 4.52 0.50 2.43
CA VAL A 70 4.42 0.46 0.96
C VAL A 70 5.76 0.03 0.43
N LEU A 71 5.76 -1.00 -0.42
CA LEU A 71 6.95 -1.57 -1.01
C LEU A 71 6.89 -1.52 -2.53
N VAL A 72 8.06 -1.37 -3.16
CA VAL A 72 8.24 -1.51 -4.61
C VAL A 72 9.39 -2.47 -4.85
N GLY A 73 9.12 -3.58 -5.56
CA GLY A 73 10.15 -4.60 -5.83
C GLY A 73 10.75 -5.21 -4.55
N GLY A 74 9.96 -5.26 -3.46
CA GLY A 74 10.41 -5.73 -2.14
C GLY A 74 11.16 -4.69 -1.30
N VAL A 75 11.46 -3.51 -1.84
CA VAL A 75 12.08 -2.41 -1.08
C VAL A 75 11.00 -1.62 -0.36
N THR A 76 11.15 -1.43 0.96
CA THR A 76 10.23 -0.58 1.73
C THR A 76 10.48 0.89 1.42
N ILE A 77 9.51 1.56 0.80
CA ILE A 77 9.60 2.99 0.45
C ILE A 77 9.14 3.88 1.61
N VAL A 78 8.06 3.49 2.26
CA VAL A 78 7.52 4.18 3.44
C VAL A 78 6.92 3.16 4.39
N THR A 79 7.10 3.37 5.68
CA THR A 79 6.50 2.56 6.74
C THR A 79 5.98 3.43 7.87
N LYS A 80 4.86 3.08 8.45
CA LYS A 80 4.30 3.72 9.64
C LYS A 80 3.80 2.64 10.59
N THR A 81 4.27 2.68 11.83
CA THR A 81 3.64 1.97 12.94
C THR A 81 2.63 2.88 13.59
N THR A 82 1.43 2.37 13.82
CA THR A 82 0.34 3.07 14.49
C THR A 82 0.63 3.18 15.98
N GLY A 83 -0.17 3.97 16.69
CA GLY A 83 -0.27 3.81 18.14
C GLY A 83 -0.81 2.42 18.51
N THR A 84 -0.75 2.09 19.80
CA THR A 84 -1.45 0.91 20.33
C THR A 84 -2.93 1.07 20.02
N LEU A 85 -3.50 0.07 19.35
CA LEU A 85 -4.92 0.11 19.00
C LEU A 85 -5.77 -0.12 20.24
N THR A 86 -7.00 0.40 20.22
CA THR A 86 -7.97 0.10 21.27
C THR A 86 -8.16 -1.41 21.32
N SER A 87 -8.17 -1.98 22.52
CA SER A 87 -8.50 -3.39 22.71
C SER A 87 -10.01 -3.55 22.52
N SER A 88 -10.46 -4.53 21.72
CA SER A 88 -11.88 -4.78 21.36
C SER A 88 -12.45 -4.01 20.17
N LEU A 89 -11.63 -3.66 19.17
CA LEU A 89 -12.15 -3.19 17.87
C LEU A 89 -12.93 -4.31 17.20
N SER A 90 -14.12 -4.00 16.69
CA SER A 90 -15.01 -5.00 16.09
C SER A 90 -15.38 -4.59 14.66
N ALA A 91 -14.64 -5.11 13.70
CA ALA A 91 -14.84 -4.87 12.26
C ALA A 91 -14.88 -3.37 11.90
N GLU A 92 -13.91 -2.62 12.42
CA GLU A 92 -13.77 -1.22 12.06
C GLU A 92 -13.33 -1.08 10.61
N GLY A 93 -14.05 -0.27 9.83
CA GLY A 93 -13.69 0.03 8.45
C GLY A 93 -12.30 0.65 8.35
N LEU A 94 -11.54 0.21 7.36
CA LEU A 94 -10.17 0.64 7.09
C LEU A 94 -10.06 1.11 5.65
N LEU A 95 -9.54 2.31 5.44
CA LEU A 95 -9.18 2.86 4.14
C LEU A 95 -7.74 3.36 4.18
N ILE A 96 -6.92 2.91 3.23
CA ILE A 96 -5.53 3.33 3.06
C ILE A 96 -5.40 3.88 1.65
N THR A 97 -5.04 5.15 1.51
CA THR A 97 -4.80 5.78 0.19
C THR A 97 -3.42 6.37 0.14
N GLY A 98 -2.80 6.38 -1.03
CA GLY A 98 -1.46 6.93 -1.15
C GLY A 98 -0.98 7.09 -2.57
N PHE A 99 0.29 7.43 -2.67
CA PHE A 99 0.98 7.62 -3.93
C PHE A 99 2.43 7.12 -3.87
N ILE A 100 2.98 6.83 -5.04
CA ILE A 100 4.38 6.51 -5.27
C ILE A 100 4.85 7.35 -6.45
N THR A 101 5.92 8.11 -6.29
CA THR A 101 6.52 8.94 -7.34
C THR A 101 7.89 8.39 -7.72
N ILE A 102 8.10 8.14 -9.01
CA ILE A 102 9.38 7.72 -9.56
C ILE A 102 10.28 8.95 -9.76
N ARG A 103 11.45 8.96 -9.13
CA ARG A 103 12.41 10.08 -9.14
C ARG A 103 13.59 9.83 -10.09
N SER A 104 14.00 8.58 -10.23
CA SER A 104 14.98 8.13 -11.23
C SER A 104 14.68 6.68 -11.63
N VAL A 105 15.16 6.25 -12.80
CA VAL A 105 14.97 4.90 -13.35
C VAL A 105 16.30 4.19 -13.57
N GLY A 106 16.25 2.88 -13.84
CA GLY A 106 17.42 1.99 -13.98
C GLY A 106 17.58 1.03 -12.80
N ASP A 107 18.70 0.31 -12.77
CA ASP A 107 19.09 -0.61 -11.71
C ASP A 107 19.25 0.03 -10.32
N THR A 108 19.64 1.32 -10.29
CA THR A 108 19.68 2.15 -9.07
C THR A 108 18.68 3.31 -9.13
N GLY A 109 17.51 3.08 -9.73
CA GLY A 109 16.43 4.06 -9.74
C GLY A 109 15.96 4.40 -8.31
N THR A 110 15.15 5.45 -8.18
CA THR A 110 14.67 5.91 -6.87
C THR A 110 13.18 6.21 -6.90
N ALA A 111 12.49 5.87 -5.81
CA ALA A 111 11.08 6.18 -5.61
C ALA A 111 10.83 6.81 -4.24
N VAL A 112 9.81 7.67 -4.16
CA VAL A 112 9.29 8.25 -2.92
C VAL A 112 7.83 7.86 -2.81
N ALA A 113 7.35 7.55 -1.61
CA ALA A 113 5.94 7.22 -1.40
C ALA A 113 5.38 7.93 -0.18
N GLY A 114 4.07 8.14 -0.19
CA GLY A 114 3.32 8.62 0.96
C GLY A 114 1.94 7.99 1.01
N PHE A 115 1.38 7.90 2.19
CA PHE A 115 0.03 7.38 2.38
C PHE A 115 -0.68 8.03 3.56
N GLY A 116 -2.01 8.01 3.48
CA GLY A 116 -2.93 8.28 4.56
C GLY A 116 -3.74 7.03 4.90
N VAL A 117 -4.18 6.96 6.15
CA VAL A 117 -5.02 5.91 6.70
C VAL A 117 -6.19 6.58 7.40
N ILE A 118 -7.38 6.09 7.13
CA ILE A 118 -8.63 6.52 7.74
C ILE A 118 -9.36 5.27 8.21
N SER A 119 -9.85 5.29 9.45
CA SER A 119 -10.86 4.36 9.94
C SER A 119 -12.17 5.06 10.22
N ASN A 120 -13.27 4.31 10.14
CA ASN A 120 -14.62 4.74 10.52
C ASN A 120 -14.68 5.25 11.98
N ASP A 121 -13.89 4.67 12.88
CA ASP A 121 -13.58 5.28 14.18
C ASP A 121 -12.33 6.16 14.07
N SER A 122 -12.53 7.48 13.98
CA SER A 122 -11.45 8.46 13.81
C SER A 122 -10.49 8.53 15.01
N THR A 123 -10.86 7.94 16.15
CA THR A 123 -10.01 7.84 17.35
C THR A 123 -9.01 6.68 17.25
N VAL A 124 -9.20 5.76 16.31
CA VAL A 124 -8.48 4.48 16.24
C VAL A 124 -7.32 4.52 15.25
N LEU A 125 -7.55 4.95 14.00
CA LEU A 125 -6.54 4.87 12.94
C LEU A 125 -6.61 6.05 11.97
N THR A 126 -6.15 7.21 12.42
CA THR A 126 -5.78 8.30 11.49
C THR A 126 -4.27 8.42 11.47
N ALA A 127 -3.65 8.09 10.34
CA ALA A 127 -2.21 8.20 10.18
C ALA A 127 -1.87 8.69 8.78
N ALA A 128 -0.97 9.67 8.68
CA ALA A 128 -0.32 10.01 7.43
C ALA A 128 1.18 9.79 7.60
N ASN A 129 1.83 9.31 6.54
CA ASN A 129 3.28 9.25 6.52
C ASN A 129 3.83 9.46 5.12
N GLN A 130 5.03 10.03 5.05
CA GLN A 130 5.79 10.21 3.82
C GLN A 130 7.19 9.63 4.05
N GLY A 131 7.63 8.78 3.13
CA GLY A 131 8.98 8.23 3.11
C GLY A 131 9.96 9.19 2.44
N THR A 132 11.25 8.89 2.61
CA THR A 132 12.32 9.50 1.81
C THR A 132 12.53 8.70 0.53
N ALA A 133 13.36 9.20 -0.39
CA ALA A 133 13.69 8.48 -1.61
C ALA A 133 14.44 7.18 -1.26
N GLN A 134 13.99 6.06 -1.81
CA GLN A 134 14.59 4.74 -1.65
C GLN A 134 15.02 4.19 -3.00
N THR A 135 16.12 3.45 -3.02
CA THR A 135 16.66 2.83 -4.25
C THR A 135 15.86 1.58 -4.63
N VAL A 136 15.44 1.50 -5.89
CA VAL A 136 14.65 0.39 -6.45
C VAL A 136 15.21 0.06 -7.84
N ASN A 137 15.31 -1.24 -8.13
CA ASN A 137 15.69 -1.71 -9.46
C ASN A 137 14.48 -1.73 -10.38
N PHE A 138 14.42 -0.79 -11.33
CA PHE A 138 13.37 -0.73 -12.36
C PHE A 138 13.76 -1.42 -13.68
N ASP A 139 14.99 -1.94 -13.78
CA ASP A 139 15.42 -2.77 -14.92
C ASP A 139 14.92 -4.22 -14.82
N THR A 140 14.41 -4.63 -13.66
CA THR A 140 13.74 -5.91 -13.46
C THR A 140 12.26 -5.72 -13.19
N GLU A 141 11.47 -6.77 -13.41
CA GLU A 141 10.08 -6.79 -12.97
C GLU A 141 10.01 -6.51 -11.46
N SER A 142 9.10 -5.62 -11.09
CA SER A 142 8.87 -5.19 -9.71
C SER A 142 7.37 -5.19 -9.43
N ALA A 143 6.98 -5.16 -8.17
CA ALA A 143 5.57 -5.05 -7.81
C ALA A 143 5.33 -3.99 -6.75
N ILE A 144 4.22 -3.27 -6.88
CA ILE A 144 3.71 -2.37 -5.85
C ILE A 144 2.92 -3.21 -4.85
N THR A 145 3.38 -3.18 -3.60
CA THR A 145 2.87 -4.04 -2.52
C THR A 145 2.53 -3.20 -1.30
N LEU A 146 1.39 -3.48 -0.68
CA LEU A 146 1.01 -2.99 0.64
C LEU A 146 1.24 -4.09 1.66
N SER A 147 2.03 -3.80 2.69
CA SER A 147 2.28 -4.69 3.82
C SER A 147 1.57 -4.17 5.06
N LEU A 148 0.91 -5.09 5.75
CA LEU A 148 0.19 -4.84 7.00
C LEU A 148 0.67 -5.89 8.00
N LYS A 149 1.23 -5.46 9.11
CA LYS A 149 1.80 -6.35 10.12
C LYS A 149 1.43 -5.89 11.52
N TRP A 150 0.78 -6.75 12.28
CA TRP A 150 0.61 -6.51 13.70
C TRP A 150 1.90 -6.78 14.47
N SER A 151 2.11 -6.03 15.56
CA SER A 151 3.25 -6.26 16.46
C SER A 151 3.08 -7.48 17.38
N VAL A 152 1.85 -7.91 17.62
CA VAL A 152 1.52 -9.06 18.48
C VAL A 152 0.76 -10.07 17.66
N ALA A 153 1.28 -11.30 17.59
CA ALA A 153 0.59 -12.41 16.95
C ALA A 153 -0.59 -12.86 17.82
N ASP A 154 -1.81 -12.79 17.28
CA ASP A 154 -3.05 -13.18 17.94
C ASP A 154 -4.09 -13.50 16.87
N ALA A 155 -4.74 -14.65 16.98
CA ALA A 155 -5.79 -15.10 16.07
C ALA A 155 -7.02 -14.18 16.06
N ALA A 156 -7.23 -13.42 17.14
CA ALA A 156 -8.32 -12.48 17.26
C ALA A 156 -7.99 -11.08 16.72
N ASN A 157 -6.73 -10.82 16.34
CA ASN A 157 -6.36 -9.62 15.59
C ASN A 157 -6.59 -9.92 14.10
N ILE A 158 -7.66 -9.39 13.53
CA ILE A 158 -8.07 -9.70 12.16
C ILE A 158 -7.79 -8.49 11.27
N LEU A 159 -7.16 -8.75 10.12
CA LEU A 159 -7.11 -7.84 9.00
C LEU A 159 -7.84 -8.49 7.85
N ASP A 160 -8.95 -7.89 7.45
CA ASP A 160 -9.67 -8.28 6.26
C ASP A 160 -9.53 -7.16 5.23
N ILE A 161 -8.94 -7.46 4.07
CA ILE A 161 -8.78 -6.49 3.01
C ILE A 161 -9.58 -6.99 1.83
N GLU A 162 -10.58 -6.20 1.46
CA GLU A 162 -11.57 -6.54 0.45
C GLU A 162 -11.10 -6.12 -0.93
N GLY A 163 -10.28 -5.07 -1.01
CA GLY A 163 -9.69 -4.62 -2.27
C GLY A 163 -8.39 -3.85 -2.08
N PHE A 164 -7.48 -4.04 -3.03
CA PHE A 164 -6.28 -3.22 -3.21
C PHE A 164 -6.13 -2.91 -4.69
N GLU A 165 -6.02 -1.63 -5.02
CA GLU A 165 -5.92 -1.14 -6.40
C GLU A 165 -4.77 -0.16 -6.56
N VAL A 166 -4.21 -0.14 -7.77
CA VAL A 166 -3.19 0.84 -8.19
C VAL A 166 -3.62 1.43 -9.54
N ARG A 167 -3.44 2.75 -9.68
CA ARG A 167 -3.78 3.53 -10.87
C ARG A 167 -2.61 4.48 -11.19
N ILE A 168 -2.48 4.87 -12.45
CA ILE A 168 -1.46 5.81 -12.97
C ILE A 168 -2.17 7.06 -13.45
#